data_AF-A0A314XMS5-F1
#
_entry.id   AF-A0A314XMS5-F1
#
_cell.length_a   1.000
_cell.length_b   1.000
_cell.length_c   1.000
_cell.angle_alpha   90.00
_cell.angle_beta   90.00
_cell.angle_gamma   90.00
#
_symmetry.space_group_name_H-M   'P 1'
#
loop_
_entity.id
_entity.type
_entity.pdbx_description
1 polymer ?
#
loop_
_entity_poly.entity_id
_entity_poly.type
_entity_poly.pdbx_seq_one_letter_code
_entity_poly.pdbx_strand_id
1 'polypeptide(L)'
;MAEAKTDRFTDIVFSWSLKDIFNENIYKNQVEKIPESFHSVQHYFGSYLYPLLEETRAQVHSSMETIYRAPFAEVVGFEECEPYGKNLYDIKVDFWRNRFSDRGKEPYKTLPGDLFVLADAKPETVSDLQRVGRSWAFVSVTDVSENKNEDDSTSRYFKVKASKECEFNDSTHRSLFLVFLENLVPNRRIWKGLHMSSDLKIMSRNLKIIKEVLCTDSVAQKNNFLCSETNDDIRDKWLVESLSSGLNESQTGAVLACLEMLHCDSKSTVQLIWGPPGTGKTKTTATLLFTLLRMNCRTVICAPTNVAITEVASRVLKMERLKVGSHIEDIYLNYRRQICFYCITASILHFYVLYPYSQELHFGT
;
A
#
# COMPACT_ATOMS: atom_id res chain seq x y z
N MET A 1 25.32 14.31 9.70
CA MET A 1 24.18 14.14 10.63
C MET A 1 22.95 13.82 9.79
N ALA A 2 22.47 12.58 9.84
CA ALA A 2 21.15 12.25 9.33
C ALA A 2 20.19 12.46 10.50
N GLU A 3 19.44 13.57 10.50
CA GLU A 3 18.28 13.71 11.38
C GLU A 3 17.38 12.49 11.16
N ALA A 4 17.05 11.76 12.23
CA ALA A 4 16.07 10.72 12.19
C ALA A 4 14.77 11.33 11.65
N LYS A 5 14.38 10.97 10.43
CA LYS A 5 13.09 11.36 9.85
C LYS A 5 12.00 10.90 10.81
N THR A 6 11.42 11.85 11.53
CA THR A 6 10.35 11.59 12.49
C THR A 6 9.15 11.04 11.74
N ASP A 7 8.77 9.81 12.06
CA ASP A 7 7.61 9.15 11.50
C ASP A 7 6.33 9.72 12.16
N ARG A 8 5.93 10.91 11.69
CA ARG A 8 4.81 11.68 12.23
C ARG A 8 3.50 10.90 12.29
N PHE A 9 3.27 9.98 11.35
CA PHE A 9 2.06 9.15 11.35
C PHE A 9 2.03 8.23 12.57
N THR A 10 3.15 7.54 12.82
CA THR A 10 3.29 6.66 13.98
C THR A 10 3.26 7.43 15.29
N ASP A 11 3.83 8.63 15.30
CA ASP A 11 3.77 9.50 16.48
C ASP A 11 2.30 9.88 16.82
N ILE A 12 1.43 10.07 15.81
CA ILE A 12 -0.02 10.27 16.03
C ILE A 12 -0.65 9.00 16.61
N VAL A 13 -0.40 7.83 16.02
CA VAL A 13 -0.94 6.55 16.53
C VAL A 13 -0.48 6.29 17.98
N PHE A 14 0.78 6.58 18.29
CA PHE A 14 1.36 6.44 19.63
C PHE A 14 0.79 7.44 20.65
N SER A 15 0.25 8.57 20.18
CA SER A 15 -0.37 9.57 21.04
C SER A 15 -1.77 9.17 21.52
N TRP A 16 -2.42 8.19 20.88
CA TRP A 16 -3.75 7.76 21.24
C TRP A 16 -3.78 7.02 22.57
N SER A 17 -4.67 7.46 23.47
CA SER A 17 -5.02 6.70 24.67
C SER A 17 -6.04 5.59 24.35
N LEU A 18 -6.25 4.66 25.29
CA LEU A 18 -7.36 3.72 25.17
C LEU A 18 -8.72 4.43 25.08
N LYS A 19 -8.88 5.59 25.73
CA LYS A 19 -10.14 6.36 25.60
C LYS A 19 -10.32 6.89 24.18
N ASP A 20 -9.25 7.32 23.54
CA ASP A 20 -9.28 7.82 22.16
C ASP A 20 -9.58 6.70 21.17
N ILE A 21 -8.92 5.55 21.33
CA ILE A 21 -9.11 4.38 20.46
C ILE A 21 -10.54 3.85 20.56
N PHE A 22 -11.17 3.87 21.74
CA PHE A 22 -12.54 3.40 21.94
C PHE A 22 -13.59 4.49 21.78
N ASN A 23 -13.20 5.72 21.43
CA ASN A 23 -14.12 6.80 21.14
C ASN A 23 -14.38 6.91 19.64
N GLU A 24 -15.47 6.32 19.18
CA GLU A 24 -15.94 6.40 17.78
C GLU A 24 -16.23 7.83 17.30
N ASN A 25 -16.29 8.81 18.21
CA ASN A 25 -16.61 10.20 17.88
C ASN A 25 -15.39 11.14 17.92
N ILE A 26 -14.16 10.64 18.12
CA ILE A 26 -12.97 11.51 18.28
C ILE A 26 -12.71 12.41 17.06
N TYR A 27 -13.01 11.93 15.86
CA TYR A 27 -12.88 12.69 14.61
C TYR A 27 -14.23 13.04 13.97
N LYS A 28 -15.35 12.91 14.70
CA LYS A 28 -16.71 13.09 14.14
C LYS A 28 -16.92 14.42 13.41
N ASN A 29 -16.34 15.50 13.94
CA ASN A 29 -16.51 16.85 13.40
C ASN A 29 -15.41 17.20 12.38
N GLN A 30 -14.42 16.33 12.17
CA GLN A 30 -13.28 16.53 11.29
C GLN A 30 -13.35 15.60 10.06
N VAL A 31 -14.05 14.47 10.18
CA VAL A 31 -14.40 13.60 9.05
C VAL A 31 -15.63 14.18 8.37
N GLU A 32 -15.40 15.01 7.37
CA GLU A 32 -16.44 15.58 6.53
C GLU A 32 -16.73 14.67 5.32
N LYS A 33 -17.92 14.84 4.71
CA LYS A 33 -18.24 14.16 3.45
C LYS A 33 -17.22 14.59 2.38
N ILE A 34 -16.57 13.62 1.74
CA ILE A 34 -15.65 13.89 0.64
C ILE A 34 -16.44 14.56 -0.50
N PRO A 35 -16.02 15.75 -0.97
CA PRO A 35 -16.74 16.48 -2.00
C PRO A 35 -16.54 15.84 -3.37
N GLU A 36 -17.48 16.08 -4.28
CA GLU A 36 -17.41 15.58 -5.67
C GLU A 36 -16.38 16.34 -6.52
N SER A 37 -15.98 17.54 -6.09
CA SER A 37 -14.95 18.35 -6.75
C SER A 37 -14.08 19.08 -5.73
N PHE A 38 -12.87 19.45 -6.14
CA PHE A 38 -11.87 20.05 -5.25
C PHE A 38 -11.40 21.40 -5.82
N HIS A 39 -11.46 22.45 -4.99
CA HIS A 39 -11.03 23.79 -5.37
C HIS A 39 -9.50 23.93 -5.51
N SER A 40 -8.74 23.02 -4.91
CA SER A 40 -7.28 22.99 -5.02
C SER A 40 -6.73 21.59 -4.72
N VAL A 41 -5.47 21.36 -5.11
CA VAL A 41 -4.73 20.13 -4.80
C VAL A 41 -4.56 19.96 -3.28
N GLN A 42 -4.36 21.06 -2.55
CA GLN A 42 -4.25 21.06 -1.09
C GLN A 42 -5.58 20.70 -0.44
N HIS A 43 -6.69 21.21 -0.98
CA HIS A 43 -8.04 20.82 -0.53
C HIS A 43 -8.25 19.32 -0.70
N TYR A 44 -7.91 18.77 -1.88
CA TYR A 44 -7.94 17.32 -2.11
C TYR A 44 -7.16 16.55 -1.05
N PHE A 45 -5.87 16.82 -0.87
CA PHE A 45 -5.08 16.08 0.10
C PHE A 45 -5.56 16.24 1.55
N GLY A 46 -6.00 17.45 1.92
CA GLY A 46 -6.55 17.74 3.24
C GLY A 46 -7.81 16.94 3.56
N SER A 47 -8.71 16.75 2.59
CA SER A 47 -9.98 16.04 2.78
C SER A 47 -9.81 14.57 3.17
N TYR A 48 -8.66 13.93 2.89
CA TYR A 48 -8.42 12.51 3.22
C TYR A 48 -7.62 12.29 4.50
N LEU A 49 -7.14 13.35 5.17
CA LEU A 49 -6.31 13.22 6.37
C LEU A 49 -7.06 12.57 7.54
N TYR A 50 -8.21 13.13 7.91
CA TYR A 50 -9.01 12.59 9.02
C TYR A 50 -9.69 11.26 8.69
N PRO A 51 -10.22 11.02 7.46
CA PRO A 51 -10.67 9.69 7.07
C PRO A 51 -9.60 8.60 7.26
N LEU A 52 -8.34 8.87 6.91
CA LEU A 52 -7.23 7.93 7.12
C LEU A 52 -6.94 7.67 8.60
N LEU A 53 -6.95 8.72 9.43
CA LEU A 53 -6.75 8.59 10.87
C LEU A 53 -7.88 7.80 11.53
N GLU A 54 -9.13 8.06 11.13
CA GLU A 54 -10.31 7.37 11.65
C GLU A 54 -10.33 5.89 11.22
N GLU A 55 -10.03 5.58 9.96
CA GLU A 55 -9.86 4.20 9.48
C GLU A 55 -8.76 3.46 10.27
N THR A 56 -7.62 4.11 10.48
CA THR A 56 -6.51 3.52 11.26
C THR A 56 -6.91 3.29 12.72
N ARG A 57 -7.61 4.25 13.35
CA ARG A 57 -8.13 4.11 14.71
C ARG A 57 -9.10 2.95 14.81
N ALA A 58 -10.04 2.84 13.88
CA ALA A 58 -11.04 1.77 13.84
C ALA A 58 -10.39 0.39 13.65
N GLN A 59 -9.35 0.27 12.82
CA GLN A 59 -8.55 -0.95 12.67
C GLN A 59 -7.88 -1.36 13.99
N VAL A 60 -7.17 -0.41 14.63
CA VAL A 60 -6.54 -0.66 15.94
C VAL A 60 -7.57 -1.03 17.00
N HIS A 61 -8.72 -0.36 17.03
CA HIS A 61 -9.84 -0.67 17.91
C HIS A 61 -10.32 -2.12 17.73
N SER A 62 -10.62 -2.53 16.49
CA SER A 62 -11.08 -3.88 16.17
C SER A 62 -10.07 -4.96 16.59
N SER A 63 -8.78 -4.70 16.36
CA SER A 63 -7.70 -5.60 16.78
C SER A 63 -7.55 -5.67 18.30
N MET A 64 -7.80 -4.58 19.02
CA MET A 64 -7.85 -4.57 20.49
C MET A 64 -9.07 -5.32 21.07
N GLU A 65 -10.24 -5.23 20.44
CA GLU A 65 -11.43 -5.99 20.86
C GLU A 65 -11.21 -7.51 20.76
N THR A 66 -10.35 -7.94 19.82
CA THR A 66 -10.03 -9.34 19.58
C THR A 66 -8.62 -9.75 20.05
N ILE A 67 -8.02 -8.97 20.96
CA ILE A 67 -6.63 -9.12 21.41
C ILE A 67 -6.28 -10.52 21.95
N TYR A 68 -7.23 -11.22 22.59
CA TYR A 68 -7.03 -12.59 23.07
C TYR A 68 -6.74 -13.62 21.96
N ARG A 69 -7.10 -13.30 20.72
CA ARG A 69 -6.85 -14.12 19.52
C ARG A 69 -5.57 -13.74 18.80
N ALA A 70 -4.98 -12.60 19.11
CA ALA A 70 -3.85 -12.07 18.38
C ALA A 70 -2.59 -12.95 18.56
N PRO A 71 -1.71 -13.00 17.53
CA PRO A 71 -0.36 -13.53 17.69
C PRO A 71 0.37 -12.84 18.84
N PHE A 72 1.05 -13.63 19.68
CA PHE A 72 1.81 -13.10 20.81
C PHE A 72 3.10 -13.90 21.05
N ALA A 73 4.07 -13.26 21.69
CA ALA A 73 5.33 -13.90 22.10
C ALA A 73 5.80 -13.33 23.44
N GLU A 74 6.58 -14.11 24.19
CA GLU A 74 7.25 -13.65 25.40
C GLU A 74 8.58 -13.01 25.01
N VAL A 75 8.89 -11.86 25.62
CA VAL A 75 10.14 -11.15 25.40
C VAL A 75 11.19 -11.76 26.32
N VAL A 76 12.27 -12.27 25.70
CA VAL A 76 13.40 -12.90 26.39
C VAL A 76 14.67 -12.05 26.36
N GLY A 77 14.65 -10.95 25.62
CA GLY A 77 15.69 -9.92 25.63
C GLY A 77 15.10 -8.56 25.28
N PHE A 78 15.46 -7.54 26.05
CA PHE A 78 14.92 -6.18 25.92
C PHE A 78 16.04 -5.20 26.30
N GLU A 79 16.67 -4.58 25.32
CA GLU A 79 17.83 -3.71 25.51
C GLU A 79 17.58 -2.35 24.83
N GLU A 80 17.88 -1.25 25.52
CA GLU A 80 17.74 0.09 24.92
C GLU A 80 18.91 0.39 23.98
N CYS A 81 18.61 0.97 22.82
CA CYS A 81 19.58 1.33 21.79
C CYS A 81 20.34 2.61 22.15
N GLU A 82 21.18 2.57 23.18
CA GLU A 82 22.10 3.67 23.53
C GLU A 82 23.25 3.78 22.51
N PRO A 83 23.74 4.99 22.16
CA PRO A 83 23.27 6.34 22.51
C PRO A 83 22.34 7.01 21.47
N TYR A 84 21.77 6.26 20.52
CA TYR A 84 21.32 6.83 19.24
C TYR A 84 19.81 7.05 19.06
N GLY A 85 18.95 6.64 20.00
CA GLY A 85 17.58 7.17 19.97
C GLY A 85 16.69 6.79 21.13
N LYS A 86 16.06 7.84 21.68
CA LYS A 86 15.04 7.75 22.72
C LYS A 86 13.93 6.75 22.34
N ASN A 87 13.59 5.86 23.28
CA ASN A 87 12.53 4.86 23.13
C ASN A 87 12.76 3.85 22.00
N LEU A 88 14.01 3.59 21.60
CA LEU A 88 14.35 2.51 20.65
C LEU A 88 14.92 1.32 21.42
N TYR A 89 14.37 0.14 21.17
CA TYR A 89 14.76 -1.08 21.88
C TYR A 89 15.07 -2.20 20.90
N ASP A 90 16.15 -2.94 21.18
CA ASP A 90 16.44 -4.25 20.59
C ASP A 90 15.64 -5.30 21.37
N ILE A 91 14.77 -6.02 20.66
CA ILE A 91 13.90 -7.04 21.23
C ILE A 91 14.30 -8.41 20.71
N LYS A 92 14.38 -9.36 21.65
CA LYS A 92 14.41 -10.79 21.37
C LYS A 92 13.15 -11.44 21.95
N VAL A 93 12.43 -12.21 21.14
CA VAL A 93 11.28 -13.01 21.58
C VAL A 93 11.60 -14.50 21.58
N ASP A 94 10.82 -15.26 22.35
CA ASP A 94 10.82 -16.71 22.30
C ASP A 94 10.23 -17.20 20.96
N PHE A 95 8.95 -17.54 20.86
CA PHE A 95 8.32 -17.97 19.63
C PHE A 95 6.90 -17.43 19.56
N TRP A 96 6.45 -17.12 18.34
CA TRP A 96 5.11 -16.63 18.10
C TRP A 96 4.07 -17.72 18.34
N ARG A 97 3.14 -17.44 19.25
CA ARG A 97 2.00 -18.27 19.60
C ARG A 97 0.74 -17.63 19.01
N ASN A 98 -0.15 -18.46 18.45
CA ASN A 98 -1.48 -18.04 18.06
C ASN A 98 -2.49 -19.09 18.53
N ARG A 99 -3.32 -18.72 19.52
CA ARG A 99 -4.28 -19.62 20.18
C ARG A 99 -5.31 -20.22 19.20
N PHE A 100 -5.58 -19.53 18.08
CA PHE A 100 -6.60 -19.91 17.11
C PHE A 100 -6.03 -20.13 15.70
N SER A 101 -4.74 -20.46 15.57
CA SER A 101 -4.20 -20.85 14.27
C SER A 101 -4.85 -22.16 13.79
N ASP A 102 -5.47 -22.12 12.61
CA ASP A 102 -5.90 -23.35 11.92
C ASP A 102 -4.68 -24.24 11.71
N ARG A 103 -4.78 -25.54 12.02
CA ARG A 103 -3.69 -26.49 11.78
C ARG A 103 -3.25 -26.39 10.31
N GLY A 104 -2.01 -25.96 10.07
CA GLY A 104 -1.43 -25.84 8.73
C GLY A 104 -1.21 -24.40 8.23
N LYS A 105 -1.60 -23.35 8.98
CA LYS A 105 -1.17 -21.99 8.67
C LYS A 105 0.27 -21.76 9.15
N GLU A 106 1.07 -21.09 8.33
CA GLU A 106 2.42 -20.65 8.73
C GLU A 106 2.33 -19.79 10.00
N PRO A 107 3.28 -19.95 10.95
CA PRO A 107 3.33 -19.11 12.13
C PRO A 107 3.50 -17.64 11.73
N TYR A 108 2.98 -16.75 12.57
CA TYR A 108 3.11 -15.31 12.35
C TYR A 108 4.59 -14.91 12.24
N LYS A 109 4.86 -14.01 11.30
CA LYS A 109 6.19 -13.47 11.00
C LYS A 109 6.19 -11.97 11.27
N THR A 110 7.11 -11.51 12.10
CA THR A 110 7.32 -10.08 12.35
C THR A 110 7.76 -9.36 11.07
N LEU A 111 7.11 -8.25 10.76
CA LEU A 111 7.40 -7.38 9.62
C LEU A 111 7.68 -5.94 10.09
N PRO A 112 8.49 -5.18 9.34
CA PRO A 112 8.62 -3.74 9.56
C PRO A 112 7.26 -3.05 9.54
N GLY A 113 7.06 -2.13 10.48
CA GLY A 113 5.83 -1.37 10.69
C GLY A 113 4.70 -2.10 11.41
N ASP A 114 4.90 -3.35 11.83
CA ASP A 114 3.99 -4.01 12.77
C ASP A 114 3.88 -3.19 14.05
N LEU A 115 2.66 -3.08 14.56
CA LEU A 115 2.26 -2.43 15.81
C LEU A 115 1.89 -3.51 16.81
N PHE A 116 2.49 -3.43 17.99
CA PHE A 116 2.23 -4.33 19.10
C PHE A 116 1.84 -3.57 20.35
N VAL A 117 1.16 -4.28 21.24
CA VAL A 117 1.13 -3.97 22.67
C VAL A 117 2.27 -4.71 23.34
N LEU A 118 3.17 -3.98 23.98
CA LEU A 118 4.15 -4.52 24.93
C LEU A 118 3.57 -4.39 26.33
N ALA A 119 3.39 -5.50 27.07
CA ALA A 119 2.77 -5.50 28.39
C ALA A 119 3.47 -6.46 29.37
N ASP A 120 3.37 -6.16 30.66
CA ASP A 120 3.95 -6.96 31.78
C ASP A 120 3.11 -8.18 32.20
N ALA A 121 2.04 -8.45 31.44
CA ALA A 121 1.36 -9.74 31.35
C ALA A 121 0.60 -9.77 30.03
N LYS A 122 0.38 -10.97 29.52
CA LYS A 122 -0.44 -11.17 28.33
C LYS A 122 -1.89 -10.68 28.60
N PRO A 123 -2.37 -9.63 27.92
CA PRO A 123 -3.77 -9.21 28.00
C PRO A 123 -4.68 -10.23 27.31
N GLU A 124 -5.81 -10.54 27.94
CA GLU A 124 -6.92 -11.26 27.31
C GLU A 124 -8.06 -10.30 26.94
N THR A 125 -8.13 -9.16 27.64
CA THR A 125 -9.09 -8.09 27.37
C THR A 125 -8.41 -6.72 27.47
N VAL A 126 -9.04 -5.71 26.89
CA VAL A 126 -8.60 -4.31 27.01
C VAL A 126 -8.64 -3.84 28.46
N SER A 127 -9.58 -4.34 29.27
CA SER A 127 -9.66 -4.05 30.70
C SER A 127 -8.42 -4.51 31.46
N ASP A 128 -7.71 -5.54 30.99
CA ASP A 128 -6.45 -5.99 31.61
C ASP A 128 -5.35 -4.93 31.52
N LEU A 129 -5.35 -4.14 30.44
CA LEU A 129 -4.42 -3.02 30.22
C LEU A 129 -4.72 -1.82 31.12
N GLN A 130 -5.91 -1.75 31.71
CA GLN A 130 -6.34 -0.66 32.60
C GLN A 130 -6.20 -1.00 34.09
N ARG A 131 -5.82 -2.24 34.43
CA ARG A 131 -5.69 -2.68 35.83
C ARG A 131 -4.55 -1.94 36.52
N VAL A 132 -4.80 -1.51 37.77
CA VAL A 132 -3.79 -0.87 38.61
C VAL A 132 -2.59 -1.80 38.78
N GLY A 133 -1.38 -1.25 38.60
CA GLY A 133 -0.13 -2.00 38.73
C GLY A 133 0.28 -2.82 37.51
N ARG A 134 -0.46 -2.72 36.39
CA ARG A 134 -0.04 -3.21 35.06
C ARG A 134 0.59 -2.08 34.25
N SER A 135 1.64 -2.40 33.51
CA SER A 135 2.29 -1.48 32.58
C SER A 135 2.20 -2.03 31.16
N TRP A 136 1.92 -1.13 30.23
CA TRP A 136 1.91 -1.42 28.80
C TRP A 136 2.28 -0.20 27.97
N ALA A 137 2.78 -0.44 26.76
CA ALA A 137 3.08 0.59 25.76
C ALA A 137 2.79 0.08 24.34
N PHE A 138 2.58 1.00 23.41
CA PHE A 138 2.64 0.67 22.00
C PHE A 138 4.09 0.57 21.58
N VAL A 139 4.40 -0.43 20.75
CA VAL A 139 5.70 -0.52 20.08
C VAL A 139 5.49 -0.79 18.61
N SER A 140 6.31 -0.18 17.76
CA SER A 140 6.29 -0.40 16.31
C SER A 140 7.64 -0.89 15.82
N VAL A 141 7.64 -1.94 15.01
CA VAL A 141 8.85 -2.52 14.43
C VAL A 141 9.44 -1.55 13.41
N THR A 142 10.72 -1.22 13.59
CA THR A 142 11.46 -0.33 12.70
C THR A 142 12.36 -1.10 11.75
N ASP A 143 12.99 -2.17 12.24
CA ASP A 143 13.92 -2.99 11.49
C ASP A 143 13.85 -4.45 11.96
N VAL A 144 14.03 -5.39 11.03
CA VAL A 144 14.06 -6.83 11.31
C VAL A 144 15.41 -7.35 10.85
N SER A 145 16.20 -7.85 11.79
CA SER A 145 17.52 -8.39 11.53
C SER A 145 17.42 -9.67 10.69
N GLU A 146 17.80 -9.59 9.42
CA GLU A 146 18.03 -10.78 8.57
C GLU A 146 19.43 -11.32 8.88
N ASN A 147 19.57 -12.08 9.96
CA ASN A 147 20.79 -12.86 10.18
C ASN A 147 20.95 -13.89 9.06
N LYS A 148 22.09 -13.84 8.35
CA LYS A 148 22.45 -14.60 7.14
C LYS A 148 22.73 -16.11 7.36
N ASN A 149 22.29 -16.69 8.48
CA ASN A 149 22.54 -18.10 8.75
C ASN A 149 21.25 -18.90 8.50
N GLU A 150 21.34 -19.82 7.55
CA GLU A 150 20.26 -20.49 6.82
C GLU A 150 19.39 -21.48 7.61
N ASP A 151 19.46 -21.54 8.94
CA ASP A 151 18.61 -22.45 9.70
C ASP A 151 17.98 -21.76 10.92
N ASP A 152 16.66 -21.62 10.82
CA ASP A 152 15.69 -21.40 11.89
C ASP A 152 15.42 -19.94 12.38
N SER A 153 14.26 -19.41 11.97
CA SER A 153 13.48 -18.36 12.65
C SER A 153 13.98 -16.89 12.68
N THR A 154 14.24 -16.28 11.50
CA THR A 154 14.64 -14.86 11.31
C THR A 154 13.62 -13.78 11.73
N SER A 155 12.71 -14.06 12.66
CA SER A 155 11.68 -13.11 13.16
C SER A 155 11.70 -12.94 14.67
N ARG A 156 12.75 -13.45 15.33
CA ARG A 156 12.88 -13.44 16.79
C ARG A 156 13.64 -12.24 17.32
N TYR A 157 14.45 -11.58 16.48
CA TYR A 157 15.24 -10.42 16.84
C TYR A 157 14.88 -9.25 15.94
N PHE A 158 14.46 -8.14 16.52
CA PHE A 158 14.04 -6.96 15.78
C PHE A 158 14.11 -5.71 16.64
N LYS A 159 14.16 -4.56 15.97
CA LYS A 159 14.15 -3.25 16.61
C LYS A 159 12.74 -2.70 16.65
N VAL A 160 12.39 -2.09 17.78
CA VAL A 160 11.12 -1.39 17.94
C VAL A 160 11.34 0.03 18.42
N LYS A 161 10.41 0.90 18.05
CA LYS A 161 10.21 2.22 18.67
C LYS A 161 9.00 2.13 19.60
N ALA A 162 9.14 2.56 20.85
CA ALA A 162 8.04 2.60 21.82
C ALA A 162 7.36 3.97 21.87
N SER A 163 6.08 3.99 22.24
CA SER A 163 5.29 5.22 22.41
C SER A 163 5.73 6.06 23.62
N LYS A 164 6.31 5.41 24.62
CA LYS A 164 6.82 6.01 25.85
C LYS A 164 7.99 5.19 26.37
N GLU A 165 8.74 5.80 27.27
CA GLU A 165 9.83 5.13 27.97
C GLU A 165 9.29 3.92 28.74
N CYS A 166 9.96 2.78 28.54
CA CYS A 166 9.52 1.51 29.06
C CYS A 166 10.22 1.21 30.38
N GLU A 167 9.70 1.76 31.48
CA GLU A 167 10.16 1.49 32.84
C GLU A 167 9.64 0.11 33.34
N PHE A 168 10.10 -0.97 32.71
CA PHE A 168 9.84 -2.31 33.22
C PHE A 168 10.94 -2.65 34.24
N ASN A 169 10.65 -2.50 35.53
CA ASN A 169 11.62 -2.73 36.59
C ASN A 169 12.13 -4.18 36.60
N ASP A 170 13.44 -4.36 36.34
CA ASP A 170 14.16 -5.65 36.45
C ASP A 170 14.02 -6.33 37.82
N SER A 171 13.68 -5.57 38.86
CA SER A 171 13.54 -6.08 40.24
C SER A 171 12.28 -6.93 40.46
N THR A 172 11.33 -6.88 39.54
CA THR A 172 10.18 -7.79 39.55
C THR A 172 10.31 -8.71 38.36
N HIS A 173 10.52 -10.02 38.57
CA HIS A 173 10.56 -11.07 37.54
C HIS A 173 9.23 -11.19 36.75
N ARG A 174 8.79 -10.14 36.08
CA ARG A 174 7.56 -10.09 35.28
C ARG A 174 7.95 -10.36 33.83
N SER A 175 7.42 -11.45 33.30
CA SER A 175 7.51 -11.76 31.87
C SER A 175 6.83 -10.65 31.06
N LEU A 176 7.56 -10.09 30.10
CA LEU A 176 7.03 -9.14 29.13
C LEU A 176 6.46 -9.90 27.93
N PHE A 177 5.34 -9.42 27.40
CA PHE A 177 4.67 -10.01 26.25
C PHE A 177 4.46 -8.98 25.16
N LEU A 178 4.72 -9.40 23.92
CA LEU A 178 4.29 -8.68 22.73
C LEU A 178 3.03 -9.32 22.17
N VAL A 179 2.01 -8.49 21.91
CA VAL A 179 0.75 -8.90 21.30
C VAL A 179 0.50 -8.07 20.05
N PHE A 180 0.37 -8.73 18.89
CA PHE A 180 0.20 -8.08 17.60
C PHE A 180 -1.15 -7.36 17.53
N LEU A 181 -1.16 -6.17 16.91
CA LEU A 181 -2.38 -5.45 16.60
C LEU A 181 -2.57 -5.30 15.09
N GLU A 182 -1.68 -4.56 14.44
CA GLU A 182 -1.84 -4.18 13.03
C GLU A 182 -0.50 -3.91 12.36
N ASN A 183 -0.46 -3.90 11.03
CA ASN A 183 0.69 -3.37 10.29
C ASN A 183 0.40 -1.95 9.79
N LEU A 184 1.20 -0.97 10.23
CA LEU A 184 0.99 0.44 9.90
C LEU A 184 1.55 0.85 8.53
N VAL A 185 2.30 -0.01 7.83
CA VAL A 185 2.94 0.34 6.55
C VAL A 185 1.93 0.82 5.51
N PRO A 186 0.78 0.16 5.29
CA PRO A 186 -0.25 0.65 4.38
C PRO A 186 -0.66 2.10 4.66
N ASN A 187 -1.07 2.37 5.90
CA ASN A 187 -1.57 3.68 6.29
C ASN A 187 -0.46 4.74 6.28
N ARG A 188 0.78 4.39 6.65
CA ARG A 188 1.96 5.25 6.50
C ARG A 188 2.22 5.65 5.05
N ARG A 189 2.08 4.72 4.10
CA ARG A 189 2.27 5.00 2.66
C ARG A 189 1.21 5.95 2.13
N ILE A 190 -0.05 5.76 2.53
CA ILE A 190 -1.15 6.69 2.19
C ILE A 190 -0.87 8.07 2.82
N TRP A 191 -0.54 8.12 4.11
CA TRP A 191 -0.19 9.36 4.82
C TRP A 191 0.91 10.13 4.10
N LYS A 192 1.98 9.44 3.69
CA LYS A 192 3.08 10.04 2.92
C LYS A 192 2.62 10.55 1.56
N GLY A 193 1.71 9.83 0.88
CA GLY A 193 1.09 10.25 -0.36
C GLY A 193 0.26 11.53 -0.20
N LEU A 194 -0.53 11.63 0.88
CA LEU A 194 -1.33 12.81 1.20
C LEU A 194 -0.47 14.02 1.58
N HIS A 195 0.68 13.78 2.22
CA HIS A 195 1.63 14.84 2.62
C HIS A 195 2.68 15.15 1.54
N MET A 196 2.52 14.66 0.31
CA MET A 196 3.39 15.03 -0.82
C MET A 196 3.45 16.55 -1.07
N SER A 197 2.45 17.31 -0.61
CA SER A 197 2.42 18.78 -0.65
C SER A 197 3.56 19.45 0.12
N SER A 198 4.17 18.76 1.09
CA SER A 198 5.30 19.28 1.87
C SER A 198 6.67 19.08 1.20
N ASP A 199 6.78 18.19 0.21
CA ASP A 199 7.99 17.96 -0.57
C ASP A 199 7.85 18.61 -1.97
N LEU A 200 8.26 19.88 -2.06
CA LEU A 200 8.11 20.73 -3.25
C LEU A 200 8.65 20.08 -4.54
N LYS A 201 9.67 19.23 -4.43
CA LYS A 201 10.32 18.57 -5.58
C LYS A 201 9.51 17.40 -6.13
N ILE A 202 8.80 16.67 -5.26
CA ILE A 202 7.90 15.58 -5.67
C ILE A 202 6.58 16.16 -6.15
N MET A 203 6.05 17.15 -5.43
CA MET A 203 4.84 17.87 -5.81
C MET A 203 4.95 18.41 -7.23
N SER A 204 6.02 19.15 -7.56
CA SER A 204 6.20 19.74 -8.89
C SER A 204 6.22 18.73 -10.06
N ARG A 205 6.71 17.50 -9.85
CA ARG A 205 6.78 16.47 -10.92
C ARG A 205 5.42 15.83 -11.21
N ASN A 206 4.63 15.56 -10.17
CA ASN A 206 3.35 14.87 -10.30
C ASN A 206 2.15 15.84 -10.35
N LEU A 207 2.37 17.14 -10.16
CA LEU A 207 1.29 18.12 -10.13
C LEU A 207 0.48 18.15 -11.42
N LYS A 208 1.11 17.92 -12.59
CA LYS A 208 0.44 17.94 -13.89
C LYS A 208 -0.65 16.87 -13.98
N ILE A 209 -0.32 15.61 -13.65
CA ILE A 209 -1.31 14.51 -13.66
C ILE A 209 -2.38 14.70 -12.59
N ILE A 210 -2.01 15.19 -11.39
CA ILE A 210 -2.97 15.43 -10.31
C ILE A 210 -3.97 16.52 -10.71
N LYS A 211 -3.51 17.63 -11.29
CA LYS A 211 -4.38 18.70 -11.79
C LYS A 211 -5.30 18.23 -12.91
N GLU A 212 -4.80 17.38 -13.80
CA GLU A 212 -5.62 16.77 -14.85
C GLU A 212 -6.73 15.89 -14.25
N VAL A 213 -6.41 15.04 -13.26
CA VAL A 213 -7.40 14.20 -12.56
C VAL A 213 -8.42 15.03 -11.77
N LEU A 214 -7.96 16.09 -11.10
CA LEU A 214 -8.82 16.95 -10.28
C LEU A 214 -9.58 17.99 -11.11
N CYS A 215 -9.32 18.11 -12.41
CA CYS A 215 -9.92 19.09 -13.31
C CYS A 215 -9.80 20.55 -12.82
N THR A 216 -8.74 20.91 -12.09
CA THR A 216 -8.64 22.25 -11.46
C THR A 216 -8.41 23.39 -12.46
N ASP A 217 -7.99 23.08 -13.68
CA ASP A 217 -7.62 24.06 -14.73
C ASP A 217 -8.74 24.18 -15.82
N SER A 218 -9.98 23.77 -15.51
CA SER A 218 -11.09 23.53 -16.47
C SER A 218 -11.63 24.75 -17.24
N VAL A 219 -11.00 25.93 -17.18
CA VAL A 219 -11.42 27.09 -17.97
C VAL A 219 -10.72 27.17 -19.34
N ALA A 220 -9.63 26.42 -19.59
CA ALA A 220 -8.79 26.67 -20.77
C ALA A 220 -8.63 25.53 -21.80
N GLN A 221 -9.09 24.29 -21.58
CA GLN A 221 -8.78 23.19 -22.51
C GLN A 221 -10.02 22.39 -22.90
N LYS A 222 -10.87 23.04 -23.68
CA LYS A 222 -11.79 22.35 -24.59
C LYS A 222 -10.93 21.60 -25.63
N ASN A 223 -11.11 20.29 -25.69
CA ASN A 223 -10.65 19.34 -26.72
C ASN A 223 -9.98 19.98 -27.93
N ASN A 224 -8.66 19.83 -28.03
CA ASN A 224 -7.94 19.82 -29.31
C ASN A 224 -6.73 18.89 -29.14
N PHE A 225 -6.98 17.58 -29.18
CA PHE A 225 -5.95 16.58 -29.43
C PHE A 225 -5.56 16.67 -30.91
N LEU A 226 -4.85 17.73 -31.30
CA LEU A 226 -4.15 17.78 -32.58
C LEU A 226 -2.75 17.23 -32.35
N CYS A 227 -2.63 15.90 -32.32
CA CYS A 227 -1.34 15.27 -32.59
C CYS A 227 -1.07 15.42 -34.09
N SER A 228 0.12 15.91 -34.46
CA SER A 228 0.49 16.13 -35.86
C SER A 228 0.47 14.80 -36.63
N GLU A 229 -0.22 14.77 -37.76
CA GLU A 229 -0.13 13.68 -38.74
C GLU A 229 1.30 13.60 -39.29
N THR A 230 2.16 12.77 -38.69
CA THR A 230 3.47 12.49 -39.26
C THR A 230 3.85 11.01 -39.09
N ASN A 231 3.78 10.26 -40.20
CA ASN A 231 4.30 8.89 -40.40
C ASN A 231 3.73 7.78 -39.48
N ASP A 232 2.55 7.97 -38.91
CA ASP A 232 1.90 7.01 -38.01
C ASP A 232 1.39 5.74 -38.73
N ASP A 233 1.12 5.80 -40.03
CA ASP A 233 0.42 4.75 -40.79
C ASP A 233 1.15 3.38 -40.82
N ILE A 234 2.49 3.35 -40.80
CA ILE A 234 3.28 2.10 -40.82
C ILE A 234 3.42 1.49 -39.42
N ARG A 235 3.63 2.33 -38.39
CA ARG A 235 3.77 1.87 -37.00
C ARG A 235 2.42 1.45 -36.44
N ASP A 236 1.36 2.18 -36.76
CA ASP A 236 0.00 1.86 -36.35
C ASP A 236 -0.49 0.60 -37.04
N LYS A 237 -0.13 0.37 -38.31
CA LYS A 237 -0.40 -0.90 -38.99
C LYS A 237 0.31 -2.08 -38.31
N TRP A 238 1.60 -1.95 -37.95
CA TRP A 238 2.31 -3.00 -37.20
C TRP A 238 1.75 -3.22 -35.80
N LEU A 239 1.33 -2.16 -35.11
CA LEU A 239 0.69 -2.22 -33.79
C LEU A 239 -0.66 -2.92 -33.90
N VAL A 240 -1.52 -2.51 -34.83
CA VAL A 240 -2.82 -3.11 -35.12
C VAL A 240 -2.66 -4.58 -35.50
N GLU A 241 -1.76 -4.92 -36.42
CA GLU A 241 -1.47 -6.32 -36.80
C GLU A 241 -0.92 -7.12 -35.61
N SER A 242 -0.05 -6.53 -34.78
CA SER A 242 0.50 -7.17 -33.56
C SER A 242 -0.52 -7.35 -32.43
N LEU A 243 -1.55 -6.50 -32.37
CA LEU A 243 -2.62 -6.49 -31.35
C LEU A 243 -3.83 -7.34 -31.76
N SER A 244 -4.06 -7.50 -33.07
CA SER A 244 -5.24 -8.14 -33.67
C SER A 244 -5.37 -9.64 -33.38
N SER A 245 -4.32 -10.31 -32.90
CA SER A 245 -4.40 -11.71 -32.50
C SER A 245 -5.09 -11.87 -31.13
N GLY A 246 -6.42 -11.75 -31.11
CA GLY A 246 -7.28 -12.21 -30.01
C GLY A 246 -7.92 -11.13 -29.14
N LEU A 247 -7.77 -9.83 -29.44
CA LEU A 247 -8.64 -8.79 -28.87
C LEU A 247 -9.87 -8.57 -29.75
N ASN A 248 -10.99 -8.17 -29.13
CA ASN A 248 -12.13 -7.67 -29.91
C ASN A 248 -11.94 -6.19 -30.27
N GLU A 249 -12.87 -5.64 -31.04
CA GLU A 249 -12.80 -4.25 -31.53
C GLU A 249 -12.72 -3.22 -30.38
N SER A 250 -13.56 -3.35 -29.35
CA SER A 250 -13.56 -2.40 -28.23
C SER A 250 -12.29 -2.46 -27.38
N GLN A 251 -11.74 -3.65 -27.16
CA GLN A 251 -10.46 -3.83 -26.47
C GLN A 251 -9.30 -3.27 -27.30
N THR A 252 -9.32 -3.48 -28.62
CA THR A 252 -8.30 -2.96 -29.54
C THR A 252 -8.33 -1.44 -29.56
N GLY A 253 -9.52 -0.84 -29.72
CA GLY A 253 -9.71 0.61 -29.68
C GLY A 253 -9.25 1.22 -28.34
N ALA A 254 -9.52 0.56 -27.21
CA ALA A 254 -9.04 1.01 -25.90
C ALA A 254 -7.51 1.01 -25.79
N VAL A 255 -6.83 -0.01 -26.34
CA VAL A 255 -5.36 -0.06 -26.36
C VAL A 255 -4.78 1.02 -27.26
N LEU A 256 -5.33 1.19 -28.48
CA LEU A 256 -4.88 2.20 -29.42
C LEU A 256 -5.02 3.62 -28.86
N ALA A 257 -6.18 3.95 -28.27
CA ALA A 257 -6.39 5.23 -27.62
C ALA A 257 -5.33 5.52 -26.54
N CYS A 258 -4.93 4.52 -25.76
CA CYS A 258 -3.85 4.67 -24.78
C CYS A 258 -2.47 4.89 -25.42
N LEU A 259 -2.20 4.29 -26.58
CA LEU A 259 -0.92 4.43 -27.28
C LEU A 259 -0.80 5.77 -27.99
N GLU A 260 -1.88 6.25 -28.60
CA GLU A 260 -1.95 7.58 -29.24
C GLU A 260 -1.60 8.70 -28.24
N MET A 261 -2.02 8.56 -26.98
CA MET A 261 -1.70 9.51 -25.91
C MET A 261 -0.20 9.61 -25.62
N LEU A 262 0.61 8.60 -25.96
CA LEU A 262 2.06 8.65 -25.77
C LEU A 262 2.75 9.61 -26.73
N HIS A 263 2.13 9.94 -27.87
CA HIS A 263 2.73 10.81 -28.88
C HIS A 263 2.50 12.30 -28.59
N CYS A 264 1.73 12.61 -27.55
CA CYS A 264 1.50 13.98 -27.11
C CYS A 264 2.50 14.40 -26.04
N ASP A 265 3.70 14.82 -26.47
CA ASP A 265 4.79 15.26 -25.57
C ASP A 265 4.44 16.49 -24.69
N SER A 266 3.34 17.17 -25.02
CA SER A 266 2.98 18.46 -24.41
C SER A 266 2.11 18.36 -23.15
N LYS A 267 1.46 17.21 -22.87
CA LYS A 267 0.47 17.12 -21.77
C LYS A 267 0.52 15.78 -21.03
N SER A 268 0.31 15.82 -19.70
CA SER A 268 -0.01 14.62 -18.92
C SER A 268 -1.47 14.22 -19.17
N THR A 269 -1.71 12.96 -19.51
CA THR A 269 -3.03 12.49 -19.92
C THR A 269 -3.51 11.33 -19.05
N VAL A 270 -4.82 11.20 -18.89
CA VAL A 270 -5.46 10.16 -18.09
C VAL A 270 -6.52 9.47 -18.95
N GLN A 271 -6.50 8.15 -19.01
CA GLN A 271 -7.51 7.35 -19.71
C GLN A 271 -8.19 6.37 -18.76
N LEU A 272 -9.51 6.29 -18.85
CA LEU A 272 -10.31 5.31 -18.11
C LEU A 272 -10.72 4.18 -19.05
N ILE A 273 -10.30 2.95 -18.74
CA ILE A 273 -10.81 1.74 -19.38
C ILE A 273 -11.82 1.10 -18.44
N TRP A 274 -13.09 1.08 -18.87
CA TRP A 274 -14.17 0.47 -18.12
C TRP A 274 -14.73 -0.75 -18.86
N GLY A 275 -15.18 -1.75 -18.10
CA GLY A 275 -15.83 -2.93 -18.67
C GLY A 275 -16.53 -3.78 -17.61
N PRO A 276 -17.73 -4.32 -17.89
CA PRO A 276 -18.42 -5.27 -17.02
C PRO A 276 -17.60 -6.52 -16.66
N PRO A 277 -18.01 -7.33 -15.67
CA PRO A 277 -17.40 -8.63 -15.40
C PRO A 277 -17.32 -9.49 -16.67
N GLY A 278 -16.23 -10.24 -16.85
CA GLY A 278 -16.05 -11.12 -18.02
C GLY A 278 -15.60 -10.44 -19.34
N THR A 279 -15.59 -9.11 -19.43
CA THR A 279 -15.24 -8.37 -20.67
C THR A 279 -13.76 -8.32 -21.01
N GLY A 280 -12.92 -9.12 -20.34
CA GLY A 280 -11.52 -9.24 -20.69
C GLY A 280 -10.62 -8.06 -20.28
N LYS A 281 -11.04 -7.18 -19.34
CA LYS A 281 -10.21 -6.07 -18.80
C LYS A 281 -8.74 -6.44 -18.58
N THR A 282 -8.50 -7.52 -17.85
CA THR A 282 -7.13 -8.01 -17.55
C THR A 282 -6.37 -8.43 -18.82
N LYS A 283 -7.07 -8.95 -19.83
CA LYS A 283 -6.48 -9.27 -21.14
C LYS A 283 -6.09 -7.99 -21.87
N THR A 284 -6.96 -6.98 -21.89
CA THR A 284 -6.68 -5.66 -22.46
C THR A 284 -5.48 -4.99 -21.78
N THR A 285 -5.45 -4.95 -20.45
CA THR A 285 -4.34 -4.37 -19.68
C THR A 285 -3.02 -5.11 -19.92
N ALA A 286 -3.02 -6.45 -19.93
CA ALA A 286 -1.81 -7.22 -20.23
C ALA A 286 -1.31 -6.96 -21.65
N THR A 287 -2.23 -6.81 -22.61
CA THR A 287 -1.86 -6.51 -24.01
C THR A 287 -1.27 -5.11 -24.14
N LEU A 288 -1.87 -4.10 -23.51
CA LEU A 288 -1.32 -2.74 -23.45
C LEU A 288 0.10 -2.75 -22.84
N LEU A 289 0.27 -3.42 -21.70
CA LEU A 289 1.57 -3.51 -21.02
C LEU A 289 2.62 -4.21 -21.89
N PHE A 290 2.25 -5.31 -22.56
CA PHE A 290 3.13 -6.00 -23.49
C PHE A 290 3.56 -5.10 -24.66
N THR A 291 2.63 -4.32 -25.22
CA THR A 291 2.93 -3.38 -26.31
C THR A 291 3.87 -2.27 -25.85
N LEU A 292 3.61 -1.67 -24.69
CA LEU A 292 4.50 -0.67 -24.08
C LEU A 292 5.91 -1.21 -23.84
N LEU A 293 6.02 -2.46 -23.39
CA LEU A 293 7.30 -3.14 -23.20
C LEU A 293 8.07 -3.28 -24.53
N ARG A 294 7.38 -3.65 -25.62
CA ARG A 294 8.00 -3.74 -26.96
C ARG A 294 8.41 -2.39 -27.53
N MET A 295 7.76 -1.32 -27.10
CA MET A 295 8.14 0.06 -27.43
C MET A 295 9.29 0.57 -26.54
N ASN A 296 9.86 -0.27 -25.66
CA ASN A 296 10.89 0.08 -24.68
C ASN A 296 10.43 1.18 -23.69
N CYS A 297 9.13 1.30 -23.45
CA CYS A 297 8.61 2.22 -22.45
C CYS A 297 8.83 1.65 -21.04
N ARG A 298 9.32 2.50 -20.13
CA ARG A 298 9.36 2.14 -18.70
C ARG A 298 7.96 2.31 -18.12
N THR A 299 7.27 1.20 -17.88
CA THR A 299 5.89 1.17 -17.39
C THR A 299 5.84 0.69 -15.95
N VAL A 300 5.03 1.35 -15.12
CA VAL A 300 4.67 0.90 -13.77
C VAL A 300 3.24 0.40 -13.81
N ILE A 301 2.99 -0.79 -13.26
CA ILE A 301 1.66 -1.34 -13.08
C ILE A 301 1.36 -1.53 -11.60
N CYS A 302 0.17 -1.12 -11.18
CA CYS A 302 -0.33 -1.26 -9.82
C CYS A 302 -1.67 -1.99 -9.84
N ALA A 303 -1.93 -2.80 -8.81
CA ALA A 303 -3.26 -3.32 -8.53
C ALA A 303 -3.45 -3.46 -7.00
N PRO A 304 -4.69 -3.50 -6.49
CA PRO A 304 -4.93 -3.52 -5.04
C PRO A 304 -4.53 -4.84 -4.38
N THR A 305 -4.44 -5.93 -5.14
CA THR A 305 -4.14 -7.27 -4.61
C THR A 305 -2.97 -7.93 -5.34
N ASN A 306 -2.17 -8.70 -4.60
CA ASN A 306 -1.06 -9.48 -5.16
C ASN A 306 -1.54 -10.50 -6.21
N VAL A 307 -2.75 -11.04 -6.04
CA VAL A 307 -3.36 -11.96 -7.01
C VAL A 307 -3.59 -11.27 -8.35
N ALA A 308 -4.12 -10.04 -8.35
CA ALA A 308 -4.34 -9.28 -9.57
C ALA A 308 -3.02 -8.93 -10.28
N ILE A 309 -1.98 -8.54 -9.54
CA ILE A 309 -0.64 -8.28 -10.09
C ILE A 309 -0.08 -9.55 -10.73
N THR A 310 -0.15 -10.68 -10.02
CA THR A 310 0.36 -11.98 -10.49
C THR A 310 -0.35 -12.43 -11.76
N GLU A 311 -1.66 -12.24 -11.83
CA GLU A 311 -2.46 -12.59 -13.00
C GLU A 311 -2.05 -11.77 -14.24
N VAL A 312 -1.87 -10.46 -14.10
CA VAL A 312 -1.41 -9.61 -15.22
C VAL A 312 0.00 -10.01 -15.64
N ALA A 313 0.93 -10.17 -14.70
CA ALA A 313 2.31 -10.56 -14.98
C ALA A 313 2.37 -11.92 -15.71
N SER A 314 1.61 -12.91 -15.26
CA SER A 314 1.49 -14.22 -15.90
C SER A 314 1.02 -14.12 -17.36
N ARG A 315 0.05 -13.25 -17.65
CA ARG A 315 -0.44 -13.04 -19.01
C ARG A 315 0.59 -12.38 -19.91
N VAL A 316 1.31 -11.37 -19.43
CA VAL A 316 2.38 -10.72 -20.20
C VAL A 316 3.49 -11.71 -20.54
N LEU A 317 3.93 -12.52 -19.56
CA LEU A 317 4.94 -13.55 -19.78
C LEU A 317 4.50 -14.61 -20.80
N LYS A 318 3.23 -15.01 -20.79
CA LYS A 318 2.68 -15.93 -21.81
C LYS A 318 2.73 -15.31 -23.21
N MET A 319 2.43 -14.02 -23.35
CA MET A 319 2.48 -13.32 -24.64
C MET A 319 3.92 -13.20 -25.18
N GLU A 320 4.90 -13.03 -24.29
CA GLU A 320 6.32 -13.01 -24.66
C GLU A 320 6.82 -14.39 -25.12
N ARG A 321 6.48 -15.45 -24.37
CA ARG A 321 6.81 -16.86 -24.72
C ARG A 321 6.21 -17.33 -26.04
N LEU A 322 5.03 -16.82 -26.41
CA LEU A 322 4.40 -17.18 -27.68
C LEU A 322 5.15 -16.59 -28.90
N LYS A 323 6.08 -15.65 -28.70
CA LYS A 323 6.86 -15.03 -29.79
C LYS A 323 8.34 -15.41 -29.80
N VAL A 324 8.91 -15.82 -28.67
CA VAL A 324 10.24 -16.43 -28.60
C VAL A 324 10.03 -17.94 -28.72
N GLY A 325 10.38 -18.55 -29.86
CA GLY A 325 10.12 -19.97 -30.14
C GLY A 325 10.58 -20.95 -29.05
N SER A 326 10.14 -22.21 -29.14
CA SER A 326 10.21 -23.27 -28.10
C SER A 326 11.61 -23.75 -27.69
N HIS A 327 12.66 -22.97 -27.86
CA HIS A 327 13.96 -23.25 -27.31
C HIS A 327 14.47 -22.07 -26.50
N ILE A 328 14.65 -22.33 -25.20
CA ILE A 328 15.58 -21.74 -24.22
C ILE A 328 14.83 -21.49 -22.90
N GLU A 329 14.83 -22.50 -22.04
CA GLU A 329 14.38 -22.40 -20.64
C GLU A 329 15.43 -21.69 -19.74
N ASP A 330 16.66 -21.46 -20.22
CA ASP A 330 17.78 -21.03 -19.37
C ASP A 330 18.01 -19.51 -19.29
N ILE A 331 17.40 -18.68 -20.15
CA ILE A 331 17.40 -17.20 -20.00
C ILE A 331 16.38 -16.75 -18.94
N TYR A 332 15.49 -17.66 -18.52
CA TYR A 332 14.25 -17.35 -17.81
C TYR A 332 14.44 -16.95 -16.33
N LEU A 333 15.54 -17.36 -15.68
CA LEU A 333 15.77 -17.09 -14.25
C LEU A 333 16.29 -15.66 -13.98
N ASN A 334 17.09 -15.08 -14.89
CA ASN A 334 17.53 -13.68 -14.76
C ASN A 334 16.42 -12.68 -15.12
N TYR A 335 15.59 -12.99 -16.11
CA TYR A 335 14.45 -12.15 -16.49
C TYR A 335 13.31 -12.15 -15.46
N ARG A 336 13.08 -13.28 -14.77
CA ARG A 336 12.12 -13.35 -13.67
C ARG A 336 12.48 -12.38 -12.55
N ARG A 337 13.76 -12.22 -12.22
CA ARG A 337 14.22 -11.21 -11.25
C ARG A 337 13.96 -9.79 -11.74
N GLN A 338 14.17 -9.49 -13.02
CA GLN A 338 14.03 -8.13 -13.56
C GLN A 338 12.57 -7.70 -13.72
N ILE A 339 11.69 -8.55 -14.27
CA ILE A 339 10.24 -8.28 -14.38
C ILE A 339 9.58 -8.26 -12.99
N CYS A 340 9.96 -9.18 -12.09
CA CYS A 340 9.52 -9.08 -10.70
C CYS A 340 10.05 -7.81 -10.02
N PHE A 341 11.28 -7.36 -10.31
CA PHE A 341 11.80 -6.09 -9.75
C PHE A 341 10.96 -4.88 -10.18
N TYR A 342 10.50 -4.85 -11.44
CA TYR A 342 9.62 -3.78 -11.95
C TYR A 342 8.18 -3.88 -11.42
N CYS A 343 7.71 -5.07 -11.01
CA CYS A 343 6.38 -5.27 -10.43
C CYS A 343 6.33 -5.20 -8.88
N ILE A 344 7.45 -5.33 -8.16
CA ILE A 344 7.42 -5.59 -6.71
C ILE A 344 7.53 -4.35 -5.81
N THR A 345 7.86 -3.16 -6.30
CA THR A 345 7.93 -1.97 -5.43
C THR A 345 6.83 -0.95 -5.69
N ALA A 346 5.57 -1.33 -5.44
CA ALA A 346 4.49 -0.37 -5.17
C ALA A 346 3.30 -1.06 -4.50
N SER A 347 3.44 -1.55 -3.27
CA SER A 347 2.22 -1.68 -2.45
C SER A 347 1.75 -0.25 -2.12
N ILE A 348 0.56 0.07 -2.62
CA ILE A 348 -0.26 1.23 -2.26
C ILE A 348 0.22 2.56 -2.85
N LEU A 349 -0.17 2.76 -4.11
CA LEU A 349 -0.71 4.04 -4.54
C LEU A 349 -2.09 3.74 -5.15
N HIS A 350 -3.14 3.95 -4.37
CA HIS A 350 -4.51 3.87 -4.85
C HIS A 350 -4.78 5.08 -5.75
N PHE A 351 -4.81 4.86 -7.07
CA PHE A 351 -5.66 5.63 -7.97
C PHE A 351 -6.56 4.65 -8.71
N TYR A 352 -7.65 4.28 -8.03
CA TYR A 352 -8.87 3.88 -8.71
C TYR A 352 -9.84 5.03 -8.50
N VAL A 353 -10.26 5.68 -9.57
CA VAL A 353 -11.48 6.50 -9.56
C VAL A 353 -12.64 5.54 -9.41
N LEU A 354 -13.22 5.50 -8.21
CA LEU A 354 -14.46 4.83 -7.79
C LEU A 354 -15.27 5.92 -7.06
N TYR A 355 -16.39 6.44 -7.58
CA TYR A 355 -17.81 6.04 -7.42
C TYR A 355 -18.67 7.17 -8.09
N PRO A 356 -20.02 7.10 -8.30
CA PRO A 356 -20.97 6.42 -7.45
C PRO A 356 -22.03 5.49 -8.08
N TYR A 357 -22.58 4.66 -7.20
CA TYR A 357 -23.89 4.03 -7.31
C TYR A 357 -24.96 5.09 -7.57
N SER A 358 -25.70 4.96 -8.66
CA SER A 358 -27.06 5.50 -8.80
C SER A 358 -27.93 4.39 -9.39
N GLN A 359 -28.65 3.68 -8.52
CA GLN A 359 -29.85 2.96 -8.94
C GLN A 359 -31.00 3.97 -8.90
N GLU A 360 -31.32 4.57 -10.04
CA GLU A 360 -32.66 5.09 -10.27
C GLU A 360 -33.56 3.91 -10.62
N LEU A 361 -34.28 3.42 -9.63
CA LEU A 361 -35.49 2.62 -9.84
C LEU A 361 -36.59 3.56 -10.29
N HIS A 362 -36.79 3.67 -11.60
CA HIS A 362 -38.06 4.10 -12.16
C HIS A 362 -39.12 3.04 -11.84
N PHE A 363 -40.03 3.36 -10.91
CA PHE A 363 -41.39 2.82 -10.94
C PHE A 363 -42.31 3.95 -11.38
N GLY A 364 -42.78 3.85 -12.62
CA GLY A 364 -43.93 4.60 -13.08
C GLY A 364 -45.22 3.98 -12.55
N THR A 365 -46.15 4.85 -12.21
CA THR A 365 -47.54 4.80 -12.69
C THR A 365 -47.97 6.23 -12.96
#